data_AF-A0A438CIN0-F1
#
_entry.id   AF-A0A438CIN0-F1
#
_cell.length_a   1.000
_cell.length_b   1.000
_cell.length_c   1.000
_cell.angle_alpha   90.00
_cell.angle_beta   90.00
_cell.angle_gamma   90.00
#
_symmetry.space_group_name_H-M   'P 1'
#
loop_
_entity.id
_entity.type
_entity.pdbx_description
1 polymer ?
#
loop_
_entity_poly.entity_id
_entity_poly.type
_entity_poly.pdbx_seq_one_letter_code
_entity_poly.pdbx_strand_id
1 'polypeptide(L)'
;MISVLKFDACELNATSENKKLHNYNLPNNAAVGIDPWCISVDTAQRWERAFTKKRQKLVQTSTNLVDEVWKNRPPAETNPVIIQPVEFAGRSVADKLEDLRERLMQEKAQGIIITALDEVAWLYNVRGTDVSYCPVVHAFAIVTSKSAFFYVDKKKVSSEVSCCCCYCFFLGISPSLIC
;
A
#
# COMPACT_ATOMS: atom_id res chain seq x y z
N MET A 1 -14.78 13.71 -10.38
CA MET A 1 -14.17 14.61 -9.38
C MET A 1 -13.15 13.77 -8.65
N ILE A 2 -11.86 13.93 -8.96
CA ILE A 2 -10.79 13.26 -8.19
C ILE A 2 -10.77 13.99 -6.86
N SER A 3 -11.52 13.44 -5.90
CA SER A 3 -11.29 13.70 -4.51
C SER A 3 -9.82 13.40 -4.28
N VAL A 4 -9.02 14.41 -3.93
CA VAL A 4 -7.81 14.14 -3.17
C VAL A 4 -8.33 13.54 -1.88
N LEU A 5 -8.49 12.22 -1.88
CA LEU A 5 -8.75 11.47 -0.69
C LEU A 5 -7.49 11.69 0.14
N LYS A 6 -7.60 12.64 1.06
CA LYS A 6 -7.07 12.44 2.39
C LYS A 6 -7.56 11.05 2.76
N PHE A 7 -6.70 10.05 2.60
CA PHE A 7 -6.92 8.80 3.28
C PHE A 7 -6.84 9.15 4.75
N ASP A 8 -8.02 9.39 5.32
CA ASP A 8 -8.37 8.81 6.59
C ASP A 8 -8.16 7.31 6.37
N ALA A 9 -6.92 6.86 6.63
CA ALA A 9 -6.62 5.45 6.78
C ALA A 9 -7.75 4.90 7.64
N CYS A 10 -8.54 3.97 7.09
CA CYS A 10 -9.72 3.38 7.71
C CYS A 10 -9.63 3.60 9.21
N GLU A 11 -10.32 4.64 9.70
CA GLU A 11 -10.39 4.89 11.12
C GLU A 11 -11.13 3.66 11.64
N LEU A 12 -10.36 2.62 11.96
CA LEU A 12 -10.69 1.69 13.02
C LEU A 12 -10.74 2.58 14.25
N ASN A 13 -11.89 3.26 14.35
CA ASN A 13 -12.36 4.10 15.44
C ASN A 13 -11.72 3.59 16.69
N ALA A 14 -10.67 4.30 17.13
CA ALA A 14 -9.84 4.03 18.30
C ALA A 14 -10.31 2.76 19.03
N THR A 15 -10.00 1.58 18.49
CA THR A 15 -10.54 0.34 19.04
C THR A 15 -10.11 0.27 20.50
N SER A 16 -10.96 -0.32 21.34
CA SER A 16 -10.74 -0.46 22.78
C SER A 16 -9.34 -0.99 23.17
N GLU A 17 -8.62 -1.60 22.22
CA GLU A 17 -7.20 -2.00 22.29
C GLU A 17 -6.24 -0.83 22.52
N ASN A 18 -6.45 0.33 21.89
CA ASN A 18 -5.61 1.52 22.07
C ASN A 18 -5.67 2.08 23.49
N LYS A 19 -6.80 1.88 24.21
CA LYS A 19 -6.90 2.19 25.64
C LYS A 19 -6.26 1.09 26.52
N LYS A 20 -6.26 -0.17 26.06
CA LYS A 20 -5.71 -1.31 26.82
C LYS A 20 -4.18 -1.33 26.86
N LEU A 21 -3.50 -0.99 25.77
CA LEU A 21 -2.02 -1.00 25.71
C LEU A 21 -1.38 -0.03 26.70
N HIS A 22 -1.94 1.16 26.88
CA HIS A 22 -1.36 2.15 27.80
C HIS A 22 -1.58 1.84 29.27
N ASN A 23 -2.72 1.25 29.61
CA ASN A 23 -3.24 1.45 30.95
C ASN A 23 -2.82 0.38 31.98
N TYR A 24 -2.41 -0.85 31.62
CA TYR A 24 -2.21 -1.86 32.69
C TYR A 24 -1.01 -2.82 32.67
N ASN A 25 -0.31 -3.16 31.58
CA ASN A 25 0.52 -4.40 31.61
C ASN A 25 2.02 -4.33 31.26
N LEU A 26 2.57 -3.21 30.77
CA LEU A 26 3.98 -3.15 30.37
C LEU A 26 4.85 -2.41 31.39
N PRO A 27 6.05 -2.93 31.73
CA PRO A 27 6.96 -2.27 32.66
C PRO A 27 7.50 -0.95 32.09
N ASN A 28 8.06 -0.12 32.97
CA ASN A 28 8.78 1.08 32.56
C ASN A 28 10.00 0.69 31.72
N ASN A 29 10.35 1.50 30.72
CA ASN A 29 11.45 1.25 29.77
C ASN A 29 11.29 0.00 28.88
N ALA A 30 10.10 -0.62 28.81
CA ALA A 30 9.86 -1.75 27.92
C ALA A 30 10.03 -1.37 26.44
N ALA A 31 10.46 -2.33 25.63
CA ALA A 31 10.48 -2.22 24.17
C ALA A 31 9.30 -2.98 23.57
N VAL A 32 8.59 -2.35 22.63
CA VAL A 32 7.45 -2.92 21.90
C VAL A 32 7.84 -3.05 20.44
N GLY A 33 7.95 -4.28 19.94
CA GLY A 33 8.24 -4.56 18.55
C GLY A 33 7.02 -4.35 17.65
N ILE A 34 7.21 -3.75 16.48
CA ILE A 34 6.18 -3.60 15.44
C ILE A 34 6.71 -3.99 14.07
N ASP A 35 5.87 -4.63 13.26
CA ASP A 35 6.13 -4.79 11.84
C ASP A 35 5.74 -3.48 11.12
N PRO A 36 6.69 -2.74 10.51
CA PRO A 36 6.41 -1.48 9.84
C PRO A 36 5.51 -1.61 8.60
N TRP A 37 5.38 -2.80 8.02
CA TRP A 37 4.51 -3.02 6.86
C TRP A 37 3.03 -3.17 7.21
N CYS A 38 2.74 -3.54 8.46
CA CYS A 38 1.38 -3.84 8.93
C CYS A 38 0.72 -2.67 9.69
N ILE A 39 1.43 -1.56 9.92
CA ILE A 39 0.95 -0.45 10.77
C ILE A 39 1.09 0.88 10.03
N SER A 40 0.05 1.72 10.09
CA SER A 40 0.09 3.06 9.50
C SER A 40 1.04 3.98 10.27
N VAL A 41 1.65 4.93 9.55
CA VAL A 41 2.54 5.93 10.15
C VAL A 41 1.82 6.73 11.25
N ASP A 42 0.55 7.08 11.05
CA ASP A 42 -0.25 7.78 12.07
C ASP A 42 -0.39 6.94 13.36
N THR A 43 -0.71 5.66 13.22
CA THR A 43 -0.82 4.75 14.37
C THR A 43 0.51 4.61 15.10
N ALA A 44 1.60 4.43 14.37
CA ALA A 44 2.94 4.34 14.95
C ALA A 44 3.32 5.62 15.72
N GLN A 45 3.09 6.80 15.14
CA GLN A 45 3.34 8.09 15.80
C GLN A 45 2.46 8.28 17.04
N ARG A 46 1.20 7.86 16.97
CA ARG A 46 0.27 7.91 18.11
C ARG A 46 0.77 7.03 19.25
N TRP A 47 1.19 5.81 18.95
CA TRP A 47 1.75 4.88 19.93
C TRP A 47 3.05 5.40 20.54
N GLU A 48 3.96 5.94 19.74
CA GLU A 48 5.23 6.50 20.20
C GLU A 48 5.04 7.65 21.20
N ARG A 49 4.14 8.60 20.89
CA ARG A 49 3.78 9.69 21.81
C ARG A 49 3.22 9.16 23.12
N ALA A 50 2.40 8.11 23.05
CA ALA A 50 1.71 7.61 24.22
C ALA A 50 2.60 6.69 25.08
N PHE A 51 3.59 6.01 24.49
CA PHE A 51 4.62 5.20 25.18
C PHE A 51 5.70 6.04 25.87
N THR A 52 5.90 7.28 25.40
CA THR A 52 6.85 8.24 26.00
C THR A 52 6.60 8.45 27.50
N LYS A 53 5.34 8.40 27.96
CA LYS A 53 4.96 8.60 29.39
C LYS A 53 5.62 7.60 30.35
N LYS A 54 5.87 6.37 29.91
CA LYS A 54 6.50 5.30 30.70
C LYS A 54 7.94 5.00 30.24
N ARG A 55 8.53 5.91 29.45
CA ARG A 55 9.85 5.74 28.79
C ARG A 55 9.95 4.46 27.94
N GLN A 56 8.81 3.96 27.46
CA GLN A 56 8.74 2.78 26.62
C GLN A 56 9.16 3.14 25.19
N LYS A 57 9.76 2.18 24.48
CA LYS A 57 10.28 2.38 23.12
C LYS A 57 9.47 1.55 22.13
N LEU A 58 9.12 2.17 21.01
CA LEU A 58 8.59 1.47 19.85
C LEU A 58 9.77 1.06 18.97
N VAL A 59 9.89 -0.22 18.66
CA VAL A 59 11.02 -0.78 17.89
C VAL A 59 10.47 -1.39 16.62
N GLN A 60 10.96 -0.92 15.47
CA GLN A 60 10.62 -1.51 14.18
C GLN A 60 11.41 -2.81 14.00
N THR A 61 10.72 -3.91 13.74
CA THR A 61 11.37 -5.20 13.43
C THR A 61 11.73 -5.24 11.94
N SER A 62 12.91 -5.77 11.62
CA SER A 62 13.36 -5.94 10.24
C SER A 62 12.68 -7.12 9.54
N THR A 63 12.25 -8.11 10.32
CA THR A 63 11.53 -9.30 9.87
C THR A 63 10.18 -9.39 10.57
N ASN A 64 9.21 -10.01 9.91
CA ASN A 64 7.94 -10.35 10.52
C ASN A 64 8.15 -11.59 11.41
N LEU A 65 7.97 -11.43 12.73
CA LEU A 65 8.22 -12.50 13.70
C LEU A 65 7.21 -13.64 13.60
N VAL A 66 6.02 -13.40 13.04
CA VAL A 66 5.02 -14.45 12.79
C VAL A 66 5.50 -15.34 11.63
N ASP A 67 6.08 -14.75 10.60
CA ASP A 67 6.62 -15.50 9.45
C ASP A 67 7.76 -16.45 9.86
N GLU A 68 8.58 -16.08 10.85
CA GLU A 68 9.67 -16.94 11.35
C GLU A 68 9.15 -18.24 12.01
N VAL A 69 7.97 -18.20 12.61
CA VAL A 69 7.36 -19.36 13.27
C VAL A 69 6.31 -20.07 12.41
N TRP A 70 5.91 -19.47 11.29
CA TRP A 70 4.87 -20.01 10.39
C TRP A 70 5.44 -21.02 9.39
N LYS A 71 5.66 -22.25 9.88
CA LYS A 71 6.29 -23.34 9.11
C LYS A 71 5.59 -23.70 7.78
N ASN A 72 4.28 -23.53 7.70
CA ASN A 72 3.45 -23.92 6.54
C ASN A 72 2.77 -22.70 5.88
N ARG A 73 3.45 -21.56 5.79
CA ARG A 73 2.91 -20.37 5.11
C ARG A 73 2.67 -20.70 3.62
N PRO A 74 1.45 -20.47 3.08
CA PRO A 74 1.20 -20.62 1.66
C PRO A 74 2.13 -19.73 0.83
N PRO A 75 2.55 -20.17 -0.37
CA PRO A 75 3.33 -19.33 -1.25
C PRO A 75 2.50 -18.12 -1.69
N ALA A 76 3.18 -17.00 -1.97
CA ALA A 76 2.54 -15.82 -2.55
C ALA A 76 1.85 -16.20 -3.88
N GLU A 77 0.61 -15.75 -4.05
CA GLU A 77 -0.14 -15.99 -5.27
C GLU A 77 0.49 -15.24 -6.45
N THR A 78 0.73 -15.96 -7.55
CA THR A 78 1.30 -15.40 -8.79
C THR A 78 0.24 -15.29 -9.87
N ASN A 79 -0.96 -14.82 -9.51
CA ASN A 79 -2.04 -14.65 -10.46
C ASN A 79 -1.69 -13.55 -11.48
N PRO A 80 -2.00 -13.74 -12.78
CA PRO A 80 -1.64 -12.79 -13.81
C PRO A 80 -2.44 -11.49 -13.69
N VAL A 81 -1.80 -10.38 -14.06
CA VAL A 81 -2.45 -9.09 -14.23
C VAL A 81 -3.23 -9.10 -15.55
N ILE A 82 -4.48 -8.66 -15.50
CA ILE A 82 -5.40 -8.61 -16.64
C ILE A 82 -5.69 -7.13 -16.96
N ILE A 83 -5.65 -6.77 -18.25
CA ILE A 83 -6.01 -5.41 -18.69
C ILE A 83 -7.54 -5.28 -18.67
N GLN A 84 -8.04 -4.21 -18.07
CA GLN A 84 -9.44 -3.79 -18.18
C GLN A 84 -9.61 -2.96 -19.46
N PRO A 85 -10.41 -3.43 -20.45
CA PRO A 85 -10.65 -2.66 -21.66
C PRO A 85 -11.24 -1.27 -21.37
N VAL A 86 -10.85 -0.28 -22.17
CA VAL A 86 -11.26 1.12 -21.98
C VAL A 86 -12.78 1.30 -22.10
N GLU A 87 -13.45 0.47 -22.91
CA GLU A 87 -14.92 0.45 -23.06
C GLU A 87 -15.64 0.21 -21.73
N PHE A 88 -15.06 -0.60 -20.85
CA PHE A 88 -15.60 -0.87 -19.51
C PHE A 88 -15.07 0.09 -18.46
N ALA A 89 -13.85 0.61 -18.64
CA ALA A 89 -13.24 1.55 -17.70
C ALA A 89 -13.78 2.99 -17.84
N GLY A 90 -14.33 3.33 -19.02
CA GLY A 90 -14.88 4.65 -19.37
C GLY A 90 -13.84 5.76 -19.57
N ARG A 91 -12.58 5.53 -19.18
CA ARG A 91 -11.47 6.49 -19.30
C ARG A 91 -10.15 5.77 -19.54
N SER A 92 -9.28 6.35 -20.37
CA SER A 92 -7.95 5.81 -20.61
C SER A 92 -7.02 6.07 -19.42
N VAL A 93 -5.92 5.31 -19.34
CA VAL A 93 -4.87 5.53 -18.33
C VAL A 93 -4.23 6.91 -18.49
N ALA A 94 -4.03 7.35 -19.73
CA ALA A 94 -3.45 8.65 -20.04
C ALA A 94 -4.31 9.79 -19.48
N ASP A 95 -5.63 9.76 -19.72
CA ASP A 95 -6.55 10.80 -19.21
C ASP A 95 -6.56 10.86 -17.68
N LYS A 96 -6.50 9.69 -17.01
CA LYS A 96 -6.48 9.62 -15.54
C LYS A 96 -5.19 10.18 -14.97
N LEU A 97 -4.05 9.91 -15.61
CA LEU A 97 -2.75 10.43 -15.22
C LEU A 97 -2.64 11.94 -15.46
N GLU A 98 -3.26 12.46 -16.52
CA GLU A 98 -3.32 13.88 -16.80
C GLU A 98 -4.10 14.63 -15.70
N ASP A 99 -5.33 14.23 -15.41
CA ASP A 99 -6.11 14.81 -14.31
C ASP A 99 -5.37 14.74 -12.96
N LEU A 100 -4.73 13.59 -12.68
CA LEU A 100 -3.98 13.41 -11.44
C LEU A 100 -2.82 14.41 -11.36
N ARG A 101 -2.10 14.63 -12.46
CA ARG A 101 -0.99 15.59 -12.52
C ARG A 101 -1.46 17.04 -12.39
N GLU A 102 -2.59 17.40 -12.98
CA GLU A 102 -3.20 18.70 -12.76
C GLU A 102 -3.50 18.92 -11.28
N ARG A 103 -4.03 17.89 -10.61
CA ARG A 103 -4.31 17.97 -9.18
C ARG A 103 -3.03 18.07 -8.34
N LEU A 104 -1.98 17.34 -8.69
CA LEU A 104 -0.67 17.47 -8.03
C LEU A 104 -0.12 18.90 -8.14
N MET A 105 -0.27 19.55 -9.30
CA MET A 105 0.15 20.94 -9.48
C MET A 105 -0.65 21.91 -8.61
N GLN A 106 -1.98 21.72 -8.52
CA GLN A 106 -2.85 22.55 -7.66
C GLN A 106 -2.45 22.44 -6.17
N GLU A 107 -2.10 21.24 -5.72
CA GLU A 107 -1.66 20.98 -4.35
C GLU A 107 -0.16 21.28 -4.11
N LYS A 108 0.57 21.75 -5.14
CA LYS A 108 2.02 21.99 -5.12
C LYS A 108 2.83 20.76 -4.70
N ALA A 109 2.33 19.56 -5.03
CA ALA A 109 2.99 18.30 -4.75
C ALA A 109 3.90 17.87 -5.91
N GLN A 110 5.05 17.27 -5.61
CA GLN A 110 5.98 16.76 -6.63
C GLN A 110 5.60 15.36 -7.14
N GLY A 111 4.81 14.63 -6.37
CA GLY A 111 4.31 13.31 -6.71
C GLY A 111 3.42 12.74 -5.61
N ILE A 112 2.89 11.56 -5.86
CA ILE A 112 2.02 10.80 -4.96
C ILE A 112 2.43 9.33 -4.97
N ILE A 113 2.35 8.70 -3.79
CA ILE A 113 2.49 7.26 -3.61
C ILE A 113 1.08 6.72 -3.35
N ILE A 114 0.67 5.72 -4.12
CA ILE A 114 -0.64 5.08 -4.01
C ILE A 114 -0.40 3.64 -3.56
N THR A 115 -0.97 3.31 -2.40
CA THR A 115 -0.84 2.00 -1.74
C THR A 115 -2.15 1.22 -1.71
N ALA A 116 -3.29 1.89 -1.96
CA ALA A 116 -4.59 1.26 -2.05
C ALA A 116 -4.71 0.47 -3.36
N LEU A 117 -4.94 -0.83 -3.27
CA LEU A 117 -4.88 -1.75 -4.41
C LEU A 117 -5.94 -1.45 -5.47
N ASP A 118 -7.12 -1.03 -5.04
CA ASP A 118 -8.25 -0.63 -5.88
C ASP A 118 -7.95 0.67 -6.65
N GLU A 119 -7.30 1.64 -6.02
CA GLU A 119 -6.87 2.88 -6.68
C GLU A 119 -5.79 2.61 -7.74
N VAL A 120 -4.81 1.76 -7.42
CA VAL A 120 -3.78 1.34 -8.38
C VAL A 120 -4.42 0.61 -9.57
N ALA A 121 -5.33 -0.33 -9.29
CA ALA A 121 -6.07 -1.07 -10.30
C ALA A 121 -6.92 -0.15 -11.20
N TRP A 122 -7.54 0.87 -10.62
CA TRP A 122 -8.30 1.86 -11.37
C TRP A 122 -7.42 2.78 -12.21
N LEU A 123 -6.31 3.27 -11.66
CA LEU A 123 -5.43 4.22 -12.34
C LEU A 123 -4.84 3.62 -13.63
N TYR A 124 -4.38 2.37 -13.56
CA TYR A 124 -3.73 1.69 -14.69
C TYR A 124 -4.66 0.83 -15.53
N ASN A 125 -5.98 0.83 -15.27
CA ASN A 125 -6.93 -0.06 -15.94
C ASN A 125 -6.49 -1.52 -15.91
N VAL A 126 -6.10 -2.01 -14.72
CA VAL A 126 -5.70 -3.41 -14.51
C VAL A 126 -6.56 -4.08 -13.47
N ARG A 127 -6.67 -5.40 -13.54
CA ARG A 127 -7.37 -6.27 -12.59
C ARG A 127 -6.52 -7.50 -12.29
N GLY A 128 -6.86 -8.17 -11.21
CA GLY A 128 -6.25 -9.44 -10.83
C GLY A 128 -7.14 -10.19 -9.85
N THR A 129 -6.60 -11.26 -9.28
CA THR A 129 -7.33 -12.13 -8.36
C THR A 129 -6.53 -12.39 -7.09
N ASP A 130 -5.63 -11.47 -6.73
CA ASP A 130 -4.73 -11.63 -5.57
C ASP A 130 -5.47 -11.59 -4.23
N VAL A 131 -6.69 -11.04 -4.21
CA VAL A 131 -7.55 -10.97 -3.03
C VAL A 131 -8.86 -11.64 -3.38
N SER A 132 -9.26 -12.64 -2.59
CA SER A 132 -10.53 -13.34 -2.81
C SER A 132 -11.70 -12.35 -2.85
N TYR A 133 -12.54 -12.48 -3.88
CA TYR A 133 -13.73 -11.63 -4.13
C TYR A 133 -13.46 -10.15 -4.47
N CYS A 134 -12.19 -9.73 -4.57
CA CYS A 134 -11.80 -8.37 -4.95
C CYS A 134 -10.91 -8.43 -6.20
N PRO A 135 -11.29 -7.81 -7.33
CA PRO A 135 -10.56 -7.96 -8.58
C PRO A 135 -9.32 -7.05 -8.65
N VAL A 136 -8.44 -7.14 -7.64
CA VAL A 136 -7.27 -6.29 -7.43
C VAL A 136 -5.97 -7.09 -7.51
N VAL A 137 -4.86 -6.37 -7.69
CA VAL A 137 -3.49 -6.90 -7.71
C VAL A 137 -2.70 -6.24 -6.60
N HIS A 138 -1.87 -7.01 -5.88
CA HIS A 138 -0.86 -6.47 -4.96
C HIS A 138 0.17 -5.65 -5.73
N ALA A 139 0.01 -4.33 -5.69
CA ALA A 139 0.82 -3.38 -6.41
C ALA A 139 0.85 -2.02 -5.73
N PHE A 140 1.89 -1.25 -6.03
CA PHE A 140 2.03 0.15 -5.63
C PHE A 140 2.17 1.03 -6.86
N ALA A 141 1.75 2.28 -6.76
CA ALA A 141 2.01 3.28 -7.79
C ALA A 141 2.78 4.47 -7.22
N ILE A 142 3.70 5.00 -8.02
CA ILE A 142 4.28 6.33 -7.78
C ILE A 142 4.01 7.15 -9.02
N VAL A 143 3.36 8.30 -8.86
CA VAL A 143 3.11 9.23 -9.97
C VAL A 143 3.79 10.54 -9.66
N THR A 144 4.59 11.03 -10.60
CA THR A 144 5.23 12.34 -10.56
C THR A 144 4.65 13.22 -11.67
N SER A 145 5.05 14.49 -11.68
CA SER A 145 4.68 15.42 -12.75
C SER A 145 5.09 14.96 -14.16
N LYS A 146 6.09 14.06 -14.27
CA LYS A 146 6.65 13.61 -15.55
C LYS A 146 6.52 12.12 -15.81
N SER A 147 6.44 11.31 -14.77
CA SER A 147 6.54 9.85 -14.88
C SER A 147 5.48 9.18 -14.04
N ALA A 148 5.15 7.94 -14.39
CA ALA A 148 4.30 7.06 -13.59
C ALA A 148 5.05 5.74 -13.42
N PHE A 149 4.92 5.13 -12.26
CA PHE A 149 5.60 3.90 -11.90
C PHE A 149 4.54 2.95 -11.36
N PHE A 150 4.55 1.72 -11.88
CA PHE A 150 3.67 0.64 -11.45
C PHE A 150 4.56 -0.48 -10.94
N TYR A 151 4.54 -0.67 -9.61
CA TYR A 151 5.32 -1.68 -8.92
C TYR A 151 4.43 -2.89 -8.70
N VAL A 152 4.79 -4.00 -9.33
CA VAL A 152 4.08 -5.28 -9.27
C VAL A 152 5.10 -6.41 -9.40
N ASP A 153 4.78 -7.62 -8.92
CA ASP A 153 5.62 -8.78 -9.19
C ASP A 153 5.71 -9.02 -10.71
N LYS A 154 6.94 -9.03 -11.22
CA LYS A 154 7.24 -9.22 -12.65
C LYS A 154 6.69 -10.56 -13.18
N LYS A 155 6.55 -11.57 -12.32
CA LYS A 155 5.95 -12.86 -12.71
C LYS A 155 4.48 -12.75 -13.11
N LYS A 156 3.79 -11.70 -12.65
CA LYS A 156 2.37 -11.44 -12.95
C LYS A 156 2.14 -10.67 -14.25
N VAL A 157 3.21 -10.11 -14.84
CA VAL A 157 3.12 -9.19 -15.98
C VAL A 157 3.35 -9.95 -17.29
N SER A 158 2.34 -9.96 -18.16
CA SER A 158 2.46 -10.48 -19.52
C SER A 158 3.09 -9.45 -20.47
N SER A 159 3.50 -9.88 -21.67
CA SER A 159 4.02 -8.98 -22.72
C SER A 159 3.00 -7.90 -23.13
N GLU A 160 1.72 -8.24 -23.12
CA GLU A 160 0.62 -7.33 -23.43
C GLU A 160 0.49 -6.22 -22.38
N VAL A 161 0.52 -6.58 -21.10
CA VAL A 161 0.50 -5.61 -19.98
C VAL A 161 1.73 -4.72 -20.02
N SER A 162 2.90 -5.31 -20.32
CA SER A 162 4.15 -4.56 -20.47
C SER A 162 4.09 -3.52 -21.60
N CYS A 163 3.40 -3.83 -22.71
CA CYS A 163 3.25 -2.93 -23.84
C CYS A 163 2.21 -1.83 -23.57
N CYS A 164 1.08 -2.18 -22.94
CA CYS A 164 0.03 -1.22 -22.61
C CYS A 164 0.46 -0.23 -21.52
N CYS A 165 1.24 -0.70 -20.53
CA CYS A 165 1.84 0.12 -19.49
C CYS A 165 3.19 0.72 -19.92
N CYS A 166 3.41 1.09 -21.20
CA CYS A 166 4.64 1.76 -21.66
C CYS A 166 5.01 3.04 -20.88
N TYR A 167 4.08 3.61 -20.10
CA TYR A 167 4.33 4.73 -19.18
C TYR A 167 4.92 4.32 -17.82
N CYS A 168 5.08 3.01 -17.55
CA CYS A 168 5.46 2.45 -16.26
C CYS A 168 6.82 1.75 -16.34
N PHE A 169 7.80 2.25 -15.58
CA PHE A 169 8.99 1.45 -15.28
C PHE A 169 8.60 0.36 -14.27
N PHE A 170 8.66 -0.91 -14.70
CA PHE A 170 8.46 -2.07 -13.84
C PHE A 170 9.71 -2.29 -12.99
N LEU A 171 9.62 -1.95 -11.70
CA LEU A 171 10.61 -2.35 -10.70
C LEU A 171 10.01 -3.50 -9.90
N GLY A 172 10.61 -4.68 -10.01
CA GLY A 172 10.11 -5.89 -9.36
C GLY A 172 10.10 -5.73 -7.84
N ILE A 173 8.95 -5.95 -7.22
CA ILE A 173 8.82 -6.04 -5.77
C ILE A 173 9.31 -7.43 -5.35
N SER A 174 10.22 -7.51 -4.38
CA SER A 174 10.59 -8.80 -3.77
C SER A 174 9.35 -9.43 -3.13
N PRO A 175 9.06 -10.73 -3.33
CA PRO A 175 7.91 -11.41 -2.71
C PRO A 175 7.90 -11.30 -1.17
N SER A 176 9.07 -11.09 -0.56
CA SER A 176 9.22 -10.86 0.89
C SER A 176 8.68 -9.51 1.39
N LEU A 177 8.29 -8.61 0.48
CA LEU A 177 7.77 -7.27 0.79
C LEU A 177 6.23 -7.21 0.73
N ILE A 178 5.59 -8.30 0.31
CA ILE A 178 4.13 -8.42 0.25
C ILE A 178 3.76 -9.34 1.43
N CYS A 179 3.18 -8.76 2.48
CA CYS A 179 2.73 -9.48 3.67
C CYS A 179 1.70 -10.56 3.31
#